data_AF-A0A1J3FKU9-F1
#
_entry.id   AF-A0A1J3FKU9-F1
#
_cell.length_a   1.000
_cell.length_b   1.000
_cell.length_c   1.000
_cell.angle_alpha   90.00
_cell.angle_beta   90.00
_cell.angle_gamma   90.00
#
_symmetry.space_group_name_H-M   'P 1'
#
loop_
_entity.id
_entity.type
_entity.pdbx_description
1 polymer ?
#
loop_
_entity_poly.entity_id
_entity_poly.type
_entity_poly.pdbx_seq_one_letter_code
_entity_poly.pdbx_strand_id
1 'polypeptide(L)'
;VAEDGMKMQSFGSQQWDTGFAVQAIHASDLSDEFGDVLKRGHDYIKKSQIRENPSGDFKSMYRHISKGAWTLSDRDHGWQVSDCTAEALKCCLLLSKMPADVVGDKLDPEKLYDSVNLLLSLQSENGGVTAWEPVRAYEWIELLNPTEFLGSVMAEREYVECTSSVIKALVTFKQLYPCYKTKEIITSIEKAGKFLESKQTPDGSWYGN
;
A
#
# COMPACT_ATOMS: atom_id res chain seq x y z
N VAL A 1 -1.44 -27.11 -2.77
CA VAL A 1 -2.68 -27.82 -3.18
C VAL A 1 -3.71 -27.45 -2.13
N ALA A 2 -4.83 -26.85 -2.52
CA ALA A 2 -5.90 -26.53 -1.59
C ALA A 2 -6.47 -27.85 -1.03
N GLU A 3 -7.25 -27.79 0.05
CA GLU A 3 -7.85 -28.99 0.65
C GLU A 3 -8.68 -29.80 -0.36
N ASP A 4 -9.22 -29.13 -1.38
CA ASP A 4 -10.02 -29.71 -2.47
C ASP A 4 -9.25 -29.87 -3.80
N GLY A 5 -7.92 -29.79 -3.77
CA GLY A 5 -7.07 -30.09 -4.92
C GLY A 5 -6.40 -28.87 -5.56
N MET A 6 -6.06 -29.01 -6.85
CA MET A 6 -5.34 -27.97 -7.59
C MET A 6 -6.32 -26.91 -8.10
N LYS A 7 -5.98 -25.64 -7.86
CA LYS A 7 -6.73 -24.46 -8.34
C LYS A 7 -5.79 -23.47 -9.01
N MET A 8 -6.35 -22.67 -9.91
CA MET A 8 -5.66 -21.53 -10.51
C MET A 8 -5.85 -20.28 -9.64
N GLN A 9 -4.78 -19.53 -9.43
CA GLN A 9 -4.80 -18.22 -8.78
C GLN A 9 -4.55 -17.14 -9.85
N SER A 10 -5.14 -15.96 -9.71
CA SER A 10 -4.80 -14.81 -10.56
C SER A 10 -3.35 -14.38 -10.30
N PHE A 11 -3.05 -14.13 -9.04
CA PHE A 11 -1.74 -13.91 -8.46
C PHE A 11 -1.80 -14.33 -6.98
N GLY A 12 -0.65 -14.51 -6.34
CA GLY A 12 -0.62 -14.74 -4.89
C GLY A 12 -0.89 -13.47 -4.08
N SER A 13 -0.97 -13.63 -2.76
CA SER A 13 -1.14 -12.56 -1.77
C SER A 13 0.05 -12.46 -0.82
N GLN A 14 1.23 -12.90 -1.25
CA GLN A 14 2.37 -13.19 -0.35
C GLN A 14 2.82 -11.94 0.43
N GLN A 15 2.96 -10.80 -0.24
CA GLN A 15 3.32 -9.54 0.41
C GLN A 15 2.20 -9.06 1.33
N TRP A 16 0.95 -9.11 0.87
CA TRP A 16 -0.21 -8.65 1.63
C TRP A 16 -0.37 -9.41 2.94
N ASP A 17 -0.35 -10.74 2.86
CA ASP A 17 -0.49 -11.63 4.01
C ASP A 17 0.70 -11.50 4.97
N THR A 18 1.92 -11.38 4.42
CA THR A 18 3.11 -11.18 5.26
C THR A 18 3.06 -9.83 5.98
N GLY A 19 2.63 -8.76 5.30
CA GLY A 19 2.48 -7.44 5.88
C GLY A 19 1.49 -7.42 7.03
N PHE A 20 0.32 -8.03 6.87
CA PHE A 20 -0.65 -8.09 7.96
C PHE A 20 -0.24 -9.04 9.08
N ALA A 21 0.35 -10.20 8.78
CA ALA A 21 0.83 -11.13 9.82
C ALA A 21 1.91 -10.48 10.70
N VAL A 22 2.86 -9.77 10.09
CA VAL A 22 3.90 -9.03 10.82
C VAL A 22 3.29 -7.96 11.72
N GLN A 23 2.31 -7.20 11.21
CA GLN A 23 1.62 -6.19 12.02
C GLN A 23 0.82 -6.81 13.16
N ALA A 24 0.17 -7.94 12.93
CA ALA A 24 -0.61 -8.64 13.95
C ALA A 24 0.28 -9.16 15.09
N ILE A 25 1.42 -9.78 14.77
CA ILE A 25 2.40 -10.24 15.76
C ILE A 25 3.00 -9.04 16.53
N HIS A 26 3.29 -7.94 15.84
CA HIS A 26 3.78 -6.74 16.49
C HIS A 26 2.74 -6.14 17.45
N ALA A 27 1.47 -6.14 17.05
CA ALA A 27 0.37 -5.57 17.85
C ALA A 27 -0.12 -6.47 19.00
N SER A 28 0.24 -7.75 19.01
CA SER A 28 -0.16 -8.69 20.06
C SER A 28 0.76 -8.71 21.28
N ASP A 29 1.82 -7.89 21.29
CA ASP A 29 2.89 -7.89 22.30
C ASP A 29 3.63 -9.24 22.44
N LEU A 30 3.53 -10.12 21.43
CA LEU A 30 4.22 -11.43 21.40
C LEU A 30 5.58 -11.36 20.66
N SER A 31 6.12 -10.15 20.49
CA SER A 31 7.35 -9.95 19.71
C SER A 31 8.56 -10.71 20.26
N ASP A 32 8.63 -10.90 21.57
CA ASP A 32 9.72 -11.65 22.23
C ASP A 32 9.66 -13.15 21.92
N GLU A 33 8.47 -13.70 21.68
CA GLU A 33 8.27 -15.10 21.31
C GLU A 33 8.50 -15.34 19.81
N PHE A 34 8.19 -14.34 18.99
CA PHE A 34 8.20 -14.43 17.53
C PHE A 34 9.33 -13.65 16.86
N GLY A 35 10.43 -13.36 17.57
CA GLY A 35 11.55 -12.59 17.05
C GLY A 35 12.10 -13.11 15.71
N ASP A 36 12.32 -14.43 15.57
CA ASP A 36 12.78 -15.01 14.29
C ASP A 36 11.76 -14.86 13.16
N VAL A 37 10.47 -15.01 13.47
CA VAL A 37 9.38 -14.83 12.49
C VAL A 37 9.33 -13.38 12.03
N LEU A 38 9.41 -12.42 12.96
CA LEU A 38 9.47 -10.99 12.64
C LEU A 38 10.71 -10.65 11.82
N LYS A 39 11.87 -11.21 12.15
CA LYS A 39 13.12 -11.00 11.40
C LYS A 39 13.00 -11.46 9.95
N ARG A 40 12.44 -12.66 9.74
CA ARG A 40 12.25 -13.23 8.41
C ARG A 40 11.16 -12.50 7.63
N GLY A 41 10.06 -12.12 8.28
CA GLY A 41 9.01 -11.29 7.69
C GLY A 41 9.54 -9.92 7.27
N HIS A 42 10.32 -9.26 8.12
CA HIS A 42 10.97 -7.99 7.80
C HIS A 42 11.94 -8.12 6.63
N ASP A 43 12.79 -9.16 6.62
CA ASP A 43 13.70 -9.42 5.51
C ASP A 43 12.96 -9.65 4.19
N TYR A 44 11.89 -10.45 4.21
CA TYR A 44 11.02 -10.66 3.05
C TYR A 44 10.42 -9.35 2.54
N ILE A 45 9.77 -8.58 3.42
CA ILE A 45 9.18 -7.28 3.06
C ILE A 45 10.25 -6.38 2.43
N LYS A 46 11.43 -6.24 3.04
CA LYS A 46 12.51 -5.42 2.47
C LYS A 46 12.95 -5.92 1.08
N LYS A 47 13.06 -7.23 0.87
CA LYS A 47 13.48 -7.79 -0.43
C LYS A 47 12.41 -7.68 -1.51
N SER A 48 11.14 -7.68 -1.12
CA SER A 48 9.99 -7.59 -2.03
C SER A 48 9.69 -6.18 -2.55
N GLN A 49 10.36 -5.15 -2.04
CA GLN A 49 10.16 -3.78 -2.54
C GLN A 49 10.65 -3.64 -3.99
N ILE A 50 9.83 -3.04 -4.85
CA ILE A 50 10.18 -2.72 -6.22
C ILE A 50 11.28 -1.65 -6.22
N ARG A 51 12.40 -1.94 -6.90
CA ARG A 51 13.62 -1.11 -6.88
C ARG A 51 13.72 -0.12 -8.02
N GLU A 52 13.02 -0.38 -9.11
CA GLU A 52 13.13 0.35 -10.36
C GLU A 52 11.74 0.48 -10.97
N ASN A 53 11.50 1.55 -11.72
CA ASN A 53 10.31 1.66 -12.56
C ASN A 53 10.36 0.62 -13.70
N PRO A 54 9.25 0.34 -14.39
CA PRO A 54 9.27 -0.57 -15.52
C PRO A 54 10.26 -0.09 -16.60
N SER A 55 10.91 -1.04 -17.27
CA SER A 55 11.94 -0.75 -18.27
C SER A 55 11.40 0.02 -19.48
N GLY A 56 12.26 0.80 -20.12
CA GLY A 56 11.91 1.57 -21.32
C GLY A 56 11.06 2.79 -20.99
N ASP A 57 10.32 3.29 -21.99
CA ASP A 57 9.38 4.39 -21.80
C ASP A 57 8.04 3.87 -21.26
N PHE A 58 8.02 3.51 -19.98
CA PHE A 58 6.83 2.94 -19.35
C PHE A 58 5.62 3.88 -19.36
N LYS A 59 5.84 5.20 -19.47
CA LYS A 59 4.76 6.18 -19.53
C LYS A 59 4.01 6.14 -20.86
N SER A 60 4.70 5.95 -22.00
CA SER A 60 4.01 5.75 -23.28
C SER A 60 3.28 4.41 -23.35
N MET A 61 3.63 3.47 -22.47
CA MET A 61 2.90 2.22 -22.23
C MET A 61 1.82 2.36 -21.13
N TYR A 62 1.46 3.59 -20.75
CA TYR A 62 0.42 3.92 -19.77
C TYR A 62 0.67 3.39 -18.35
N ARG A 63 1.88 3.00 -17.99
CA ARG A 63 2.22 2.59 -16.63
C ARG A 63 2.47 3.81 -15.74
N HIS A 64 1.98 3.76 -14.52
CA HIS A 64 2.43 4.68 -13.46
C HIS A 64 3.80 4.28 -12.90
N ILE A 65 4.41 5.15 -12.09
CA ILE A 65 5.66 4.82 -11.39
C ILE A 65 5.44 3.66 -10.42
N SER A 66 6.43 2.78 -10.27
CA SER A 66 6.39 1.62 -9.37
C SER A 66 7.60 1.53 -8.45
N LYS A 67 8.65 2.32 -8.68
CA LYS A 67 9.82 2.39 -7.79
C LYS A 67 9.38 2.75 -6.37
N GLY A 68 9.80 1.95 -5.39
CA GLY A 68 9.45 2.13 -3.97
C GLY A 68 8.16 1.42 -3.56
N ALA A 69 7.43 0.82 -4.49
CA ALA A 69 6.18 0.11 -4.20
C ALA A 69 6.40 -1.26 -3.54
N TRP A 70 5.32 -1.75 -2.95
CA TRP A 70 5.06 -3.18 -2.80
C TRP A 70 3.83 -3.57 -3.62
N THR A 71 3.89 -4.75 -4.21
CA THR A 71 2.75 -5.37 -4.91
C THR A 71 1.92 -6.18 -3.90
N LEU A 72 0.73 -6.66 -4.29
CA LEU A 72 -0.03 -7.61 -3.47
C LEU A 72 0.70 -8.95 -3.28
N SER A 73 1.47 -9.37 -4.29
CA SER A 73 2.07 -10.70 -4.41
C SER A 73 3.56 -10.67 -4.09
N ASP A 74 4.41 -10.65 -5.11
CA ASP A 74 5.86 -10.60 -5.02
C ASP A 74 6.43 -9.48 -5.91
N ARG A 75 7.74 -9.26 -5.80
CA ARG A 75 8.43 -8.18 -6.52
C ARG A 75 8.32 -8.32 -8.04
N ASP A 76 8.31 -9.55 -8.55
CA ASP A 76 8.36 -9.82 -9.99
C ASP A 76 7.02 -9.49 -10.68
N HIS A 77 5.92 -9.49 -9.93
CA HIS A 77 4.64 -8.94 -10.40
C HIS A 77 4.78 -7.47 -10.85
N GLY A 78 5.63 -6.67 -10.18
CA GLY A 78 6.02 -5.34 -10.66
C GLY A 78 4.92 -4.28 -10.73
N TRP A 79 3.68 -4.59 -10.32
CA TRP A 79 2.54 -3.67 -10.33
C TRP A 79 2.30 -3.10 -8.93
N GLN A 80 2.51 -1.79 -8.80
CA GLN A 80 2.36 -1.10 -7.53
C GLN A 80 0.92 -1.08 -7.03
N VAL A 81 0.71 -1.22 -5.73
CA VAL A 81 -0.59 -0.99 -5.07
C VAL A 81 -0.40 -0.06 -3.88
N SER A 82 -1.29 0.91 -3.72
CA SER A 82 -1.16 1.96 -2.69
C SER A 82 -1.25 1.39 -1.27
N ASP A 83 -2.25 0.56 -0.99
CA ASP A 83 -2.44 -0.07 0.32
C ASP A 83 -1.34 -1.10 0.62
N CYS A 84 -0.98 -1.95 -0.34
CA CYS A 84 0.12 -2.92 -0.17
C CYS A 84 1.42 -2.18 0.17
N THR A 85 1.68 -1.07 -0.53
CA THR A 85 2.81 -0.19 -0.26
C THR A 85 2.72 0.44 1.12
N ALA A 86 1.55 0.96 1.50
CA ALA A 86 1.34 1.60 2.78
C ALA A 86 1.52 0.63 3.95
N GLU A 87 0.96 -0.58 3.86
CA GLU A 87 1.05 -1.61 4.89
C GLU A 87 2.48 -2.16 5.03
N ALA A 88 3.19 -2.40 3.92
CA ALA A 88 4.62 -2.77 3.99
C ALA A 88 5.50 -1.64 4.52
N LEU A 89 5.25 -0.40 4.10
CA LEU A 89 5.97 0.77 4.60
C LEU A 89 5.77 0.87 6.12
N LYS A 90 4.52 0.72 6.60
CA LYS A 90 4.19 0.70 8.01
C LYS A 90 4.90 -0.42 8.76
N CYS A 91 4.97 -1.64 8.20
CA CYS A 91 5.78 -2.72 8.78
C CYS A 91 7.24 -2.32 8.96
N CYS A 92 7.87 -1.80 7.90
CA CYS A 92 9.27 -1.36 7.95
C CYS A 92 9.47 -0.29 9.04
N LEU A 93 8.54 0.66 9.16
CA LEU A 93 8.61 1.73 10.15
C LEU A 93 8.41 1.24 11.58
N LEU A 94 7.44 0.35 11.83
CA LEU A 94 7.18 -0.23 13.15
C LEU A 94 8.37 -1.06 13.63
N LEU A 95 8.85 -1.99 12.80
CA LEU A 95 9.99 -2.83 13.15
C LEU A 95 11.29 -2.03 13.27
N SER A 96 11.42 -0.89 12.59
CA SER A 96 12.59 -0.02 12.77
C SER A 96 12.76 0.56 14.19
N LYS A 97 11.72 0.48 15.02
CA LYS A 97 11.74 0.91 16.43
C LYS A 97 12.24 -0.21 17.37
N MET A 98 12.37 -1.44 16.87
CA MET A 98 12.83 -2.59 17.63
C MET A 98 14.35 -2.80 17.50
N PRO A 99 14.99 -3.56 18.40
CA PRO A 99 16.42 -3.89 18.31
C PRO A 99 16.76 -4.68 17.03
N ALA A 100 17.86 -4.31 16.37
CA ALA A 100 18.26 -4.88 15.07
C ALA A 100 18.72 -6.34 15.17
N ASP A 101 19.20 -6.80 16.32
CA ASP A 101 19.49 -8.20 16.60
C ASP A 101 18.23 -9.07 16.56
N VAL A 102 17.09 -8.53 17.00
CA VAL A 102 15.78 -9.18 16.98
C VAL A 102 15.17 -9.18 15.58
N VAL A 103 15.01 -8.02 14.94
CA VAL A 103 14.23 -7.91 13.67
C VAL A 103 15.08 -7.65 12.42
N GLY A 104 16.40 -7.62 12.55
CA GLY A 104 17.34 -7.27 11.49
C GLY A 104 17.42 -5.76 11.23
N ASP A 105 18.32 -5.39 10.32
CA ASP A 105 18.58 -3.98 10.01
C ASP A 105 17.38 -3.24 9.42
N LYS A 106 17.33 -1.93 9.66
CA LYS A 106 16.32 -1.04 9.10
C LYS A 106 16.46 -0.95 7.58
N LEU A 107 15.36 -0.67 6.89
CA LEU A 107 15.42 -0.30 5.48
C LEU A 107 16.08 1.08 5.33
N ASP A 108 16.88 1.25 4.28
CA ASP A 108 17.51 2.53 3.95
C ASP A 108 16.45 3.66 3.86
N PRO A 109 16.65 4.82 4.51
CA PRO A 109 15.76 5.96 4.39
C PRO A 109 15.40 6.33 2.94
N GLU A 110 16.34 6.28 1.99
CA GLU A 110 16.04 6.63 0.59
C GLU A 110 14.97 5.71 -0.02
N LYS A 111 14.95 4.45 0.37
CA LYS A 111 13.96 3.47 -0.07
C LYS A 111 12.60 3.71 0.56
N LEU A 112 12.54 4.26 1.77
CA LEU A 112 11.29 4.69 2.40
C LEU A 112 10.74 5.96 1.72
N TYR A 113 11.64 6.86 1.31
CA TYR A 113 11.30 8.08 0.59
C TYR A 113 10.68 7.78 -0.78
N ASP A 114 11.21 6.80 -1.51
CA ASP A 114 10.61 6.31 -2.75
C ASP A 114 9.15 5.87 -2.54
N SER A 115 8.86 5.11 -1.46
CA SER A 115 7.49 4.70 -1.12
C SER A 115 6.59 5.89 -0.82
N VAL A 116 7.05 6.87 -0.06
CA VAL A 116 6.28 8.09 0.25
C VAL A 116 5.97 8.87 -1.03
N ASN A 117 6.94 9.02 -1.93
CA ASN A 117 6.71 9.70 -3.22
C ASN A 117 5.67 8.99 -4.07
N LEU A 118 5.69 7.65 -4.10
CA LEU A 118 4.69 6.86 -4.78
C LEU A 118 3.30 7.09 -4.18
N LEU A 119 3.14 6.95 -2.86
CA LEU A 119 1.84 7.13 -2.19
C LEU A 119 1.27 8.52 -2.42
N LEU A 120 2.09 9.57 -2.33
CA LEU A 120 1.68 10.94 -2.63
C LEU A 120 1.25 11.13 -4.09
N SER A 121 1.85 10.38 -5.03
CA SER A 121 1.52 10.47 -6.45
C SER A 121 0.20 9.80 -6.83
N LEU A 122 -0.35 8.93 -5.96
CA LEU A 122 -1.60 8.21 -6.16
C LEU A 122 -2.81 8.91 -5.52
N GLN A 123 -2.60 10.02 -4.80
CA GLN A 123 -3.68 10.78 -4.20
C GLN A 123 -4.34 11.70 -5.24
N SER A 124 -5.66 11.57 -5.38
CA SER A 124 -6.48 12.43 -6.22
C SER A 124 -6.75 13.80 -5.60
N GLU A 125 -7.27 14.74 -6.40
CA GLU A 125 -7.57 16.10 -5.93
C GLU A 125 -8.59 16.14 -4.78
N ASN A 126 -9.54 15.19 -4.77
CA ASN A 126 -10.54 15.02 -3.71
C ASN A 126 -9.96 14.48 -2.39
N GLY A 127 -8.68 14.10 -2.37
CA GLY A 127 -7.96 13.59 -1.20
C GLY A 127 -7.97 12.07 -1.05
N GLY A 128 -8.80 11.36 -1.81
CA GLY A 128 -8.81 9.91 -1.83
C GLY A 128 -7.58 9.34 -2.54
N VAL A 129 -7.27 8.09 -2.22
CA VAL A 129 -6.17 7.35 -2.84
C VAL A 129 -6.74 6.14 -3.58
N THR A 130 -6.25 5.94 -4.80
CA THR A 130 -6.59 4.80 -5.66
C THR A 130 -5.77 3.55 -5.32
N ALA A 131 -6.14 2.38 -5.82
CA ALA A 131 -5.37 1.16 -5.57
C ALA A 131 -4.12 1.12 -6.46
N TRP A 132 -4.26 1.21 -7.78
CA TRP A 132 -3.17 0.89 -8.72
C TRP A 132 -2.51 2.10 -9.40
N GLU A 133 -3.33 3.02 -9.90
CA GLU A 133 -2.87 4.16 -10.71
C GLU A 133 -3.68 5.43 -10.40
N PRO A 134 -3.21 6.64 -10.74
CA PRO A 134 -4.04 7.83 -10.59
C PRO A 134 -5.32 7.72 -11.43
N VAL A 135 -6.41 8.35 -10.97
CA VAL A 135 -7.66 8.42 -11.76
C VAL A 135 -7.38 9.18 -13.07
N ARG A 136 -7.62 8.51 -14.20
CA ARG A 136 -7.39 9.04 -15.56
C ARG A 136 -8.67 9.17 -16.40
N ALA A 137 -9.80 8.75 -15.85
CA ALA A 137 -11.08 8.70 -16.52
C ALA A 137 -12.18 9.19 -15.58
N TYR A 138 -13.24 9.73 -16.17
CA TYR A 138 -14.42 10.15 -15.43
C TYR A 138 -15.31 8.94 -15.11
N GLU A 139 -16.03 9.01 -13.98
CA GLU A 139 -16.90 7.91 -13.51
C GLU A 139 -17.97 7.50 -14.52
N TRP A 140 -18.43 8.42 -15.39
CA TRP A 140 -19.47 8.11 -16.38
C TRP A 140 -19.02 7.08 -17.42
N ILE A 141 -17.71 6.83 -17.58
CA ILE A 141 -17.21 5.74 -18.45
C ILE A 141 -17.75 4.38 -17.98
N GLU A 142 -18.16 4.23 -16.72
CA GLU A 142 -18.83 3.03 -16.23
C GLU A 142 -20.12 2.70 -17.01
N LEU A 143 -20.78 3.68 -17.65
CA LEU A 143 -21.93 3.42 -18.54
C LEU A 143 -21.56 2.58 -19.77
N LEU A 144 -20.26 2.51 -20.10
CA LEU A 144 -19.73 1.70 -21.19
C LEU A 144 -19.26 0.33 -20.71
N ASN A 145 -19.45 -0.02 -19.44
CA ASN A 145 -19.07 -1.32 -18.89
C ASN A 145 -19.83 -2.44 -19.60
N PRO A 146 -19.15 -3.29 -20.40
CA PRO A 146 -19.80 -4.39 -21.09
C PRO A 146 -19.85 -5.66 -20.24
N THR A 147 -19.25 -5.66 -19.04
CA THR A 147 -19.20 -6.83 -18.17
C THR A 147 -20.47 -6.91 -17.33
N GLU A 148 -21.23 -7.99 -17.47
CA GLU A 148 -22.53 -8.11 -16.80
C GLU A 148 -22.43 -8.51 -15.33
N PHE A 149 -21.26 -9.02 -14.91
CA PHE A 149 -21.06 -9.62 -13.58
C PHE A 149 -20.04 -8.88 -12.71
N LEU A 150 -19.45 -7.77 -13.19
CA LEU A 150 -18.54 -6.91 -12.43
C LEU A 150 -18.97 -5.45 -12.57
N GLY A 151 -18.90 -4.70 -11.47
CA GLY A 151 -19.11 -3.26 -11.46
C GLY A 151 -17.82 -2.50 -11.14
N SER A 152 -17.77 -1.23 -11.51
CA SER A 152 -16.66 -0.32 -11.19
C SER A 152 -15.31 -0.73 -11.81
N VAL A 153 -15.33 -1.34 -13.00
CA VAL A 153 -14.13 -1.87 -13.67
C VAL A 153 -13.58 -0.97 -14.78
N MET A 154 -14.32 0.07 -15.17
CA MET A 154 -13.96 0.86 -16.35
C MET A 154 -12.93 1.96 -16.07
N ALA A 155 -12.83 2.39 -14.81
CA ALA A 155 -11.91 3.43 -14.39
C ALA A 155 -11.47 3.15 -12.95
N GLU A 156 -10.23 3.54 -12.66
CA GLU A 156 -9.72 3.55 -11.29
C GLU A 156 -10.50 4.57 -10.45
N ARG A 157 -10.70 4.26 -9.17
CA ARG A 157 -11.46 5.07 -8.22
C ARG A 157 -10.70 5.19 -6.92
N GLU A 158 -11.01 6.21 -6.13
CA GLU A 158 -10.46 6.33 -4.80
C GLU A 158 -11.25 5.50 -3.78
N TYR A 159 -10.53 4.79 -2.91
CA TYR A 159 -11.09 3.84 -1.98
C TYR A 159 -10.81 4.25 -0.53
N VAL A 160 -11.75 3.97 0.38
CA VAL A 160 -11.63 4.34 1.80
C VAL A 160 -10.54 3.52 2.50
N GLU A 161 -10.37 2.28 2.07
CA GLU A 161 -9.39 1.29 2.52
C GLU A 161 -7.99 1.76 2.16
N CYS A 162 -7.75 2.03 0.87
CA CYS A 162 -6.48 2.55 0.36
C CYS A 162 -6.12 3.88 1.04
N THR A 163 -7.09 4.79 1.14
CA THR A 163 -6.89 6.10 1.78
C THR A 163 -6.53 5.96 3.26
N SER A 164 -7.24 5.09 4.00
CA SER A 164 -6.99 4.84 5.42
C SER A 164 -5.61 4.21 5.67
N SER A 165 -5.20 3.23 4.87
CA SER A 165 -3.87 2.61 4.95
C SER A 165 -2.76 3.64 4.71
N VAL A 166 -2.91 4.50 3.69
CA VAL A 166 -1.94 5.56 3.40
C VAL A 166 -1.84 6.58 4.52
N ILE A 167 -2.95 7.02 5.14
CA ILE A 167 -2.91 7.91 6.31
C ILE A 167 -2.06 7.28 7.42
N LYS A 168 -2.32 6.02 7.78
CA LYS A 168 -1.62 5.33 8.87
C LYS A 168 -0.11 5.24 8.60
N ALA A 169 0.26 4.91 7.37
CA ALA A 169 1.67 4.83 6.96
C ALA A 169 2.35 6.20 7.01
N LEU A 170 1.72 7.24 6.44
CA LEU A 170 2.27 8.60 6.37
C LEU A 170 2.38 9.26 7.76
N VAL A 171 1.41 9.05 8.65
CA VAL A 171 1.49 9.51 10.05
C VAL A 171 2.69 8.88 10.76
N THR A 172 2.85 7.57 10.63
CA THR A 172 3.97 6.84 11.24
C THR A 172 5.31 7.29 10.64
N PHE A 173 5.36 7.48 9.32
CA PHE A 173 6.54 7.96 8.63
C PHE A 173 6.95 9.36 9.10
N LYS A 174 6.00 10.30 9.17
CA LYS A 174 6.25 11.68 9.61
C LYS A 174 6.83 11.73 11.02
N GLN A 175 6.38 10.86 11.92
CA GLN A 175 6.91 10.78 13.29
C GLN A 175 8.39 10.40 13.32
N LEU A 176 8.82 9.51 12.42
CA LEU A 176 10.21 9.00 12.37
C LEU A 176 11.12 9.85 11.47
N TYR A 177 10.57 10.48 10.44
CA TYR A 177 11.29 11.26 9.42
C TYR A 177 10.68 12.66 9.27
N PRO A 178 10.74 13.52 10.31
CA PRO A 178 9.97 14.76 10.38
C PRO A 178 10.42 15.85 9.39
N CYS A 179 11.56 15.68 8.72
CA CYS A 179 12.12 16.65 7.78
C CYS A 179 11.81 16.32 6.31
N TYR A 180 11.31 15.13 5.99
CA TYR A 180 11.06 14.71 4.61
C TYR A 180 9.64 15.07 4.16
N LYS A 181 9.52 16.00 3.20
CA LYS A 181 8.23 16.40 2.56
C LYS A 181 7.10 16.70 3.56
N THR A 182 7.45 17.27 4.71
CA THR A 182 6.55 17.41 5.85
C THR A 182 5.27 18.18 5.51
N LYS A 183 5.37 19.23 4.69
CA LYS A 183 4.22 20.04 4.28
C LYS A 183 3.29 19.25 3.36
N GLU A 184 3.84 18.56 2.38
CA GLU A 184 3.08 17.72 1.45
C GLU A 184 2.39 16.57 2.18
N ILE A 185 3.09 15.90 3.11
CA ILE A 185 2.54 14.81 3.91
C ILE A 185 1.39 15.29 4.79
N ILE A 186 1.55 16.42 5.49
CA ILE A 186 0.47 17.00 6.31
C ILE A 186 -0.75 17.33 5.45
N THR A 187 -0.53 18.02 4.33
CA THR A 187 -1.61 18.38 3.40
C THR A 187 -2.32 17.12 2.86
N SER A 188 -1.56 16.08 2.54
CA SER A 188 -2.08 14.81 2.05
C SER A 188 -2.96 14.12 3.10
N ILE A 189 -2.51 14.05 4.35
CA ILE A 189 -3.27 13.47 5.47
C ILE A 189 -4.57 14.25 5.71
N GLU A 190 -4.52 15.59 5.69
CA GLU A 190 -5.71 16.43 5.90
C GLU A 190 -6.76 16.23 4.79
N LYS A 191 -6.32 16.18 3.53
CA LYS A 191 -7.21 15.88 2.39
C LYS A 191 -7.80 14.48 2.48
N ALA A 192 -6.98 13.49 2.82
CA ALA A 192 -7.39 12.11 2.99
C ALA A 192 -8.42 11.96 4.12
N GLY A 193 -8.25 12.67 5.24
CA GLY A 193 -9.24 12.73 6.32
C GLY A 193 -10.59 13.26 5.84
N LYS A 194 -10.60 14.38 5.11
CA LYS A 194 -11.83 14.94 4.51
C LYS A 194 -12.49 13.99 3.51
N PHE A 195 -11.70 13.26 2.72
CA PHE A 195 -12.22 12.25 1.82
C PHE A 195 -12.95 11.15 2.61
N LEU A 196 -12.33 10.60 3.66
CA LEU A 196 -12.96 9.57 4.50
C LEU A 196 -14.25 10.07 5.14
N GLU A 197 -14.26 11.28 5.69
CA GLU A 197 -15.47 11.91 6.25
C GLU A 197 -16.57 12.05 5.18
N SER A 198 -16.20 12.44 3.96
CA SER A 198 -17.16 12.60 2.85
C SER A 198 -17.75 11.28 2.33
N LYS A 199 -17.08 10.16 2.58
CA LYS A 199 -17.52 8.81 2.15
C LYS A 199 -18.29 8.06 3.24
N GLN A 200 -18.38 8.59 4.45
CA GLN A 200 -19.15 7.98 5.53
C GLN A 200 -20.65 8.06 5.22
N THR A 201 -21.36 6.94 5.39
CA THR A 201 -22.82 6.89 5.21
C THR A 201 -23.54 7.51 6.41
N PRO A 202 -24.83 7.91 6.28
CA PRO A 202 -25.56 8.54 7.37
C PRO A 202 -25.70 7.69 8.65
N ASP A 203 -25.57 6.37 8.56
CA ASP A 203 -25.56 5.44 9.70
C ASP A 203 -24.19 5.30 10.37
N GLY A 204 -23.17 5.99 9.87
CA GLY A 204 -21.80 6.01 10.38
C GLY A 204 -20.88 4.95 9.78
N SER A 205 -21.37 4.09 8.88
CA SER A 205 -20.55 3.06 8.23
C SER A 205 -19.75 3.61 7.03
N TRP A 206 -18.86 2.77 6.49
CA TRP A 206 -18.19 2.98 5.22
C TRP A 206 -18.40 1.74 4.36
N TYR A 207 -18.60 1.95 3.06
CA TYR A 207 -18.72 0.84 2.11
C TYR A 207 -17.34 0.19 1.86
N GLY A 208 -17.25 -1.12 2.06
CA GLY A 208 -16.07 -1.91 1.71
C GLY A 208 -16.17 -2.41 0.26
N ASN A 209 -15.15 -2.14 -0.55
CA ASN A 209 -15.07 -2.46 -1.98
C ASN A 209 -14.37 -3.78 -2.24
#